data_AF-A0A7W7ZIV7-F1
#
_entry.id   AF-A0A7W7ZIV7-F1
#
_cell.length_a   1.000
_cell.length_b   1.000
_cell.length_c   1.000
_cell.angle_alpha   90.00
_cell.angle_beta   90.00
_cell.angle_gamma   90.00
#
_symmetry.space_group_name_H-M   'P 1'
#
loop_
_entity.id
_entity.type
_entity.pdbx_description
1 polymer ?
#
loop_
_entity_poly.entity_id
_entity_poly.type
_entity_poly.pdbx_seq_one_letter_code
_entity_poly.pdbx_strand_id
1 'polypeptide(L)'
;MKSWDLFDTLVAARDINIPSGDQPEGFHFPIMDAVSCVGQDDLIISDYYDFAKADRILRAVTGLKNRLVVGRHIKASGRIWRFLSVDEHTGDSPREIASARRFGIKGNLVRRADLTNMESYLYDAGCRGLALVLREARLTTAVTEDSDIKLLQLQGNVPFLFAASLLLHRKAIAQQIETILMCSRDSYLWITMLHAVQGLLDSVPYGTQYFFSSRLMRYRSTPHTLAYTKDLLRGRSAIVDLCGSGYSLKAFCNHLDPRPLLWLAVAYKREGWPYSGVPYAIQWRGKTTLELANLAPHPMVGDVIGCGHDRGYSPVYINPTFTRWDTSPVIKAMHNAFYLALKLFPEYDFTSDLLVESDLLRDVMTRCLGEMDANDGVVAMLAGGVFSKEEHFVRTTRW
;
A
#
# COMPACT_ATOMS: atom_id res chain seq x y z
N MET A 1 15.23 -34.70 5.52
CA MET A 1 15.91 -33.61 4.78
C MET A 1 14.99 -33.12 3.67
N LYS A 2 14.75 -31.81 3.55
CA LYS A 2 13.96 -31.25 2.44
C LYS A 2 14.87 -30.69 1.36
N SER A 3 14.31 -30.52 0.17
CA SER A 3 14.94 -29.76 -0.90
C SER A 3 14.04 -28.64 -1.41
N TRP A 4 14.66 -27.55 -1.81
CA TRP A 4 14.01 -26.34 -2.29
C TRP A 4 14.55 -25.98 -3.66
N ASP A 5 13.66 -25.61 -4.58
CA ASP A 5 14.11 -24.89 -5.77
C ASP A 5 14.62 -23.50 -5.41
N LEU A 6 15.59 -22.99 -6.17
CA LEU A 6 16.14 -21.65 -5.95
C LEU A 6 15.22 -20.57 -6.51
N PHE A 7 15.06 -20.54 -7.83
CA PHE A 7 14.38 -19.45 -8.53
C PHE A 7 12.87 -19.64 -8.45
N ASP A 8 12.14 -18.53 -8.29
CA ASP A 8 10.68 -18.44 -8.14
C ASP A 8 10.09 -19.25 -6.96
N THR A 9 10.96 -19.81 -6.12
CA THR A 9 10.62 -20.51 -4.88
C THR A 9 11.27 -19.85 -3.65
N LEU A 10 12.58 -19.62 -3.66
CA LEU A 10 13.31 -18.89 -2.61
C LEU A 10 13.67 -17.46 -3.02
N VAL A 11 13.95 -17.27 -4.31
CA VAL A 11 14.37 -15.99 -4.88
C VAL A 11 13.47 -15.65 -6.07
N ALA A 12 12.82 -14.50 -5.99
CA ALA A 12 12.11 -13.90 -7.12
C ALA A 12 12.98 -12.84 -7.79
N ALA A 13 12.58 -12.43 -8.98
CA ALA A 13 13.23 -11.36 -9.71
C ALA A 13 12.23 -10.30 -10.18
N ARG A 14 12.72 -9.11 -10.51
CA ARG A 14 11.91 -7.91 -10.77
C ARG A 14 11.16 -7.95 -12.09
N ASP A 15 11.78 -8.43 -13.16
CA ASP A 15 11.10 -8.58 -14.45
C ASP A 15 10.44 -9.95 -14.55
N ILE A 16 9.11 -10.01 -14.48
CA ILE A 16 8.38 -11.28 -14.57
C ILE A 16 8.40 -11.92 -15.97
N ASN A 17 8.87 -11.21 -16.99
CA ASN A 17 8.93 -11.71 -18.37
C ASN A 17 10.28 -12.36 -18.71
N ILE A 18 11.28 -12.23 -17.84
CA ILE A 18 12.60 -12.83 -18.00
C ILE A 18 12.76 -13.92 -16.93
N PRO A 19 13.15 -15.16 -17.29
CA PRO A 19 13.42 -16.20 -16.31
C PRO A 19 14.33 -15.69 -15.19
N SER A 20 13.95 -15.94 -13.94
CA SER A 20 14.60 -15.32 -12.77
C SER A 20 16.11 -15.53 -12.75
N GLY A 21 16.61 -16.72 -13.13
CA GLY A 21 18.04 -16.99 -13.24
C GLY A 21 18.78 -16.17 -14.31
N ASP A 22 18.11 -15.76 -15.39
CA ASP A 22 18.73 -15.05 -16.52
C ASP A 22 18.85 -13.54 -16.29
N GLN A 23 18.18 -12.99 -15.27
CA GLN A 23 18.27 -11.56 -14.96
C GLN A 23 19.65 -11.15 -14.39
N PRO A 24 20.07 -9.88 -14.54
CA PRO A 24 21.32 -9.38 -13.97
C PRO A 24 21.37 -9.56 -12.45
N GLU A 25 22.58 -9.72 -11.90
CA GLU A 25 22.75 -9.67 -10.43
C GLU A 25 22.28 -8.29 -9.91
N GLY A 26 21.56 -8.29 -8.78
CA GLY A 26 20.93 -7.09 -8.22
C GLY A 26 19.46 -6.90 -8.59
N PHE A 27 18.90 -7.72 -9.49
CA PHE A 27 17.47 -7.72 -9.84
C PHE A 27 16.66 -8.76 -9.05
N HIS A 28 17.28 -9.38 -8.05
CA HIS A 28 16.74 -10.49 -7.28
C HIS A 28 16.40 -10.06 -5.85
N PHE A 29 15.32 -10.60 -5.31
CA PHE A 29 14.88 -10.35 -3.93
C PHE A 29 14.33 -11.63 -3.30
N PRO A 30 14.38 -11.75 -1.96
CA PRO A 30 13.98 -12.98 -1.29
C PRO A 30 12.46 -13.13 -1.27
N ILE A 31 12.00 -14.38 -1.36
CA ILE A 31 10.65 -14.76 -0.97
C ILE A 31 10.72 -15.15 0.51
N MET A 32 10.50 -14.16 1.39
CA MET A 32 10.88 -14.25 2.81
C MET A 32 10.24 -15.44 3.53
N ASP A 33 8.96 -15.71 3.28
CA ASP A 33 8.27 -16.86 3.88
C ASP A 33 8.88 -18.20 3.48
N ALA A 34 9.38 -18.30 2.25
CA ALA A 34 10.03 -19.50 1.77
C ALA A 34 11.41 -19.65 2.41
N VAL A 35 12.18 -18.57 2.41
CA VAL A 35 13.50 -18.51 3.05
C VAL A 35 13.43 -18.88 4.54
N SER A 36 12.43 -18.39 5.28
CA SER A 36 12.24 -18.71 6.70
C SER A 36 11.88 -20.18 6.98
N CYS A 37 11.42 -20.91 5.96
CA CYS A 37 11.08 -22.33 6.09
C CYS A 37 12.26 -23.27 5.81
N VAL A 38 13.39 -22.76 5.31
CA VAL A 38 14.56 -23.58 4.96
C VAL A 38 15.31 -23.97 6.22
N GLY A 39 15.40 -25.27 6.50
CA GLY A 39 16.21 -25.80 7.60
C GLY A 39 17.70 -25.73 7.30
N GLN A 40 18.54 -25.75 8.34
CA GLN A 40 20.00 -25.64 8.19
C GLN A 40 20.61 -26.74 7.30
N ASP A 41 20.08 -27.96 7.38
CA ASP A 41 20.57 -29.13 6.63
C ASP A 41 19.78 -29.40 5.34
N ASP A 42 18.82 -28.52 4.98
CA ASP A 42 18.08 -28.65 3.73
C ASP A 42 18.96 -28.38 2.51
N LEU A 43 18.57 -28.94 1.37
CA LEU A 43 19.27 -28.79 0.10
C LEU A 43 18.61 -27.73 -0.77
N ILE A 44 19.40 -26.94 -1.49
CA ILE A 44 18.89 -26.04 -2.52
C ILE A 44 19.32 -26.59 -3.88
N ILE A 45 18.37 -26.70 -4.80
CA ILE A 45 18.57 -27.29 -6.13
C ILE A 45 18.13 -26.26 -7.17
N SER A 46 18.82 -26.16 -8.31
CA SER A 46 18.39 -25.30 -9.42
C SER A 46 18.68 -25.96 -10.77
N ASP A 47 17.73 -25.85 -11.70
CA ASP A 47 17.89 -26.28 -13.09
C ASP A 47 18.67 -25.27 -13.95
N TYR A 48 19.30 -24.28 -13.31
CA TYR A 48 20.13 -23.26 -13.94
C TYR A 48 21.47 -23.83 -14.43
N TYR A 49 22.17 -23.06 -15.26
CA TYR A 49 23.43 -23.52 -15.90
C TYR A 49 24.69 -22.88 -15.28
N ASP A 50 24.59 -21.72 -14.65
CA ASP A 50 25.72 -21.03 -14.03
C ASP A 50 25.67 -21.19 -12.50
N PHE A 51 26.49 -22.12 -11.98
CA PHE A 51 26.61 -22.36 -10.55
C PHE A 51 27.10 -21.14 -9.78
N ALA A 52 28.10 -20.42 -10.31
CA ALA A 52 28.74 -19.33 -9.58
C ALA A 52 27.78 -18.15 -9.40
N LYS A 53 27.00 -17.83 -10.44
CA LYS A 53 25.94 -16.81 -10.36
C LYS A 53 24.82 -17.25 -9.41
N ALA A 54 24.34 -18.48 -9.53
CA ALA A 54 23.29 -19.00 -8.64
C ALA A 54 23.72 -19.01 -7.16
N ASP A 55 24.96 -19.39 -6.86
CA ASP A 55 25.50 -19.35 -5.49
C ASP A 55 25.58 -17.90 -4.98
N ARG A 56 26.13 -16.96 -5.76
CA ARG A 56 26.18 -15.54 -5.38
C ARG A 56 24.79 -14.98 -5.09
N ILE A 57 23.82 -15.22 -5.96
CA ILE A 57 22.42 -14.78 -5.78
C ILE A 57 21.85 -15.39 -4.50
N LEU A 58 21.97 -16.71 -4.33
CA LEU A 58 21.48 -17.39 -3.12
C LEU A 58 22.06 -16.76 -1.85
N ARG A 59 23.39 -16.59 -1.78
CA ARG A 59 24.03 -16.04 -0.57
C ARG A 59 23.67 -14.59 -0.34
N ALA A 60 23.72 -13.75 -1.37
CA ALA A 60 23.52 -12.32 -1.24
C ALA A 60 22.06 -11.96 -0.93
N VAL A 61 21.11 -12.66 -1.55
CA VAL A 61 19.68 -12.32 -1.48
C VAL A 61 19.00 -12.96 -0.27
N THR A 62 19.37 -14.20 0.08
CA THR A 62 18.67 -14.95 1.14
C THR A 62 19.49 -15.10 2.42
N GLY A 63 20.81 -14.91 2.37
CA GLY A 63 21.71 -15.19 3.48
C GLY A 63 21.90 -16.68 3.83
N LEU A 64 21.21 -17.58 3.13
CA LEU A 64 21.28 -19.02 3.39
C LEU A 64 22.66 -19.58 3.05
N LYS A 65 23.15 -20.51 3.88
CA LYS A 65 24.46 -21.20 3.72
C LYS A 65 24.31 -22.66 3.29
N ASN A 66 23.10 -23.08 2.97
CA ASN A 66 22.75 -24.43 2.55
C ASN A 66 23.57 -24.89 1.34
N ARG A 67 23.78 -26.20 1.24
CA ARG A 67 24.40 -26.80 0.06
C ARG A 67 23.55 -26.50 -1.17
N LEU A 68 24.21 -26.01 -2.23
CA LEU A 68 23.59 -25.73 -3.51
C LEU A 68 24.00 -26.79 -4.54
N VAL A 69 23.02 -27.28 -5.31
CA VAL A 69 23.22 -28.17 -6.45
C VAL A 69 22.64 -27.51 -7.69
N VAL A 70 23.48 -27.24 -8.69
CA VAL A 70 23.06 -26.61 -9.95
C VAL A 70 23.38 -27.55 -11.10
N GLY A 71 22.44 -27.68 -12.03
CA GLY A 71 22.69 -28.39 -13.27
C GLY A 71 21.51 -28.29 -14.22
N ARG A 72 21.81 -28.25 -15.52
CA ARG A 72 20.76 -28.09 -16.53
C ARG A 72 19.80 -29.29 -16.57
N HIS A 73 18.50 -29.02 -16.40
CA HIS A 73 17.41 -30.01 -16.49
C HIS A 73 17.53 -31.22 -15.55
N ILE A 74 18.25 -31.09 -14.43
CA ILE A 74 18.52 -32.22 -13.54
C ILE A 74 17.29 -32.63 -12.74
N LYS A 75 16.41 -31.68 -12.39
CA LYS A 75 15.12 -31.89 -11.71
C LYS A 75 14.09 -32.48 -12.66
N ALA A 76 13.88 -31.83 -13.81
CA ALA A 76 12.87 -32.24 -14.79
C ALA A 76 13.17 -33.61 -15.44
N SER A 77 14.45 -33.93 -15.66
CA SER A 77 14.86 -35.26 -16.16
C SER A 77 14.80 -36.36 -15.08
N GLY A 78 14.79 -35.96 -13.81
CA GLY A 78 14.82 -36.86 -12.66
C GLY A 78 16.19 -37.49 -12.40
N ARG A 79 17.24 -37.04 -13.10
CA ARG A 79 18.61 -37.53 -12.90
C ARG A 79 19.07 -37.30 -11.47
N ILE A 80 18.77 -36.14 -10.89
CA ILE A 80 19.26 -35.78 -9.56
C ILE A 80 18.59 -36.59 -8.44
N TRP A 81 17.31 -36.93 -8.60
CA TRP A 81 16.52 -37.63 -7.57
C TRP A 81 17.05 -39.02 -7.23
N ARG A 82 17.81 -39.65 -8.14
CA ARG A 82 18.45 -40.96 -7.92
C ARG A 82 19.59 -40.93 -6.90
N PHE A 83 20.18 -39.75 -6.71
CA PHE A 83 21.42 -39.58 -5.95
C PHE A 83 21.23 -38.75 -4.69
N LEU A 84 20.01 -38.26 -4.45
CA LEU A 84 19.67 -37.46 -3.28
C LEU A 84 18.78 -38.25 -2.33
N SER A 85 19.15 -38.22 -1.04
CA SER A 85 18.30 -38.70 0.04
C SER A 85 17.49 -37.53 0.62
N VAL A 86 16.41 -37.17 -0.08
CA VAL A 86 15.48 -36.11 0.35
C VAL A 86 14.07 -36.67 0.49
N ASP A 87 13.36 -36.23 1.53
CA ASP A 87 12.00 -36.70 1.83
C ASP A 87 10.95 -35.89 1.07
N GLU A 88 11.26 -34.62 0.80
CA GLU A 88 10.36 -33.63 0.24
C GLU A 88 11.09 -32.68 -0.71
N HIS A 89 10.44 -32.29 -1.80
CA HIS A 89 10.89 -31.26 -2.72
C HIS A 89 9.81 -30.19 -2.89
N THR A 90 10.17 -28.93 -2.64
CA THR A 90 9.33 -27.76 -2.87
C THR A 90 9.85 -26.97 -4.06
N GLY A 91 8.99 -26.66 -5.03
CA GLY A 91 9.34 -25.95 -6.26
C GLY A 91 8.12 -25.37 -6.98
N ASP A 92 8.37 -24.57 -8.01
CA ASP A 92 7.38 -23.81 -8.77
C ASP A 92 6.86 -24.54 -10.03
N SER A 93 7.60 -25.55 -10.49
CA SER A 93 7.32 -26.27 -11.74
C SER A 93 6.52 -27.57 -11.53
N PRO A 94 5.30 -27.70 -12.08
CA PRO A 94 4.53 -28.95 -12.01
C PRO A 94 5.28 -30.18 -12.57
N ARG A 95 6.10 -29.96 -13.60
CA ARG A 95 6.89 -31.03 -14.23
C ARG A 95 7.97 -31.57 -13.31
N GLU A 96 8.64 -30.69 -12.57
CA GLU A 96 9.70 -31.08 -11.63
C GLU A 96 9.12 -31.79 -10.41
N ILE A 97 7.98 -31.29 -9.90
CA ILE A 97 7.23 -31.92 -8.82
C ILE A 97 6.75 -33.32 -9.20
N ALA A 98 6.21 -33.48 -10.41
CA ALA A 98 5.87 -34.80 -10.94
C ALA A 98 7.10 -35.70 -11.08
N SER A 99 8.24 -35.13 -11.50
CA SER A 99 9.50 -35.86 -11.61
C SER A 99 9.96 -36.40 -10.25
N ALA A 100 9.97 -35.58 -9.19
CA ALA A 100 10.36 -35.97 -7.84
C ALA A 100 9.45 -37.09 -7.28
N ARG A 101 8.12 -36.96 -7.47
CA ARG A 101 7.13 -37.96 -7.03
C ARG A 101 7.38 -39.35 -7.61
N ARG A 102 7.88 -39.46 -8.85
CA ARG A 102 8.23 -40.76 -9.47
C ARG A 102 9.37 -41.49 -8.74
N PHE A 103 10.15 -40.78 -7.93
CA PHE A 103 11.22 -41.34 -7.09
C PHE A 103 10.83 -41.47 -5.62
N GLY A 104 9.53 -41.41 -5.30
CA GLY A 104 9.03 -41.56 -3.93
C GLY A 104 9.22 -40.31 -3.06
N ILE A 105 9.68 -39.19 -3.62
CA ILE A 105 9.87 -37.93 -2.92
C ILE A 105 8.53 -37.18 -2.86
N LYS A 106 8.14 -36.70 -1.68
CA LYS A 106 6.94 -35.86 -1.56
C LYS A 106 7.15 -34.54 -2.32
N GLY A 107 6.28 -34.24 -3.26
CA GLY A 107 6.38 -33.01 -4.06
C GLY A 107 5.37 -31.95 -3.62
N ASN A 108 5.87 -30.76 -3.27
CA ASN A 108 5.08 -29.58 -2.92
C ASN A 108 5.21 -28.51 -4.01
N LEU A 109 4.16 -28.32 -4.80
CA LEU A 109 4.10 -27.24 -5.78
C LEU A 109 3.73 -25.93 -5.09
N VAL A 110 4.51 -24.88 -5.31
CA VAL A 110 4.24 -23.52 -4.81
C VAL A 110 4.14 -22.53 -5.96
N ARG A 111 3.37 -21.45 -5.76
CA ARG A 111 3.20 -20.36 -6.73
C ARG A 111 3.32 -19.00 -6.04
N ARG A 112 4.25 -18.91 -5.08
CA ARG A 112 4.39 -17.71 -4.23
C ARG A 112 4.83 -16.52 -5.06
N ALA A 113 5.76 -16.75 -6.00
CA ALA A 113 6.29 -15.75 -6.91
C ALA A 113 5.27 -15.23 -7.92
N ASP A 114 4.11 -15.88 -8.11
CA ASP A 114 3.10 -15.40 -9.05
C ASP A 114 2.48 -14.08 -8.57
N LEU A 115 1.97 -13.30 -9.52
CA LEU A 115 1.14 -12.13 -9.21
C LEU A 115 -0.14 -12.59 -8.51
N THR A 116 -0.57 -11.83 -7.51
CA THR A 116 -1.92 -11.99 -6.94
C THR A 116 -3.00 -11.55 -7.93
N ASN A 117 -4.27 -11.76 -7.61
CA ASN A 117 -5.39 -11.27 -8.42
C ASN A 117 -5.37 -9.73 -8.59
N MET A 118 -5.02 -8.99 -7.54
CA MET A 118 -4.95 -7.52 -7.62
C MET A 118 -3.72 -7.06 -8.39
N GLU A 119 -2.55 -7.67 -8.13
CA GLU A 119 -1.32 -7.36 -8.87
C GLU A 119 -1.47 -7.66 -10.36
N SER A 120 -2.07 -8.81 -10.72
CA SER A 120 -2.37 -9.15 -12.12
C SER A 120 -3.30 -8.14 -12.76
N TYR A 121 -4.37 -7.75 -12.05
CA TYR A 121 -5.29 -6.74 -12.56
C TYR A 121 -4.63 -5.38 -12.80
N LEU A 122 -3.79 -4.92 -11.87
CA LEU A 122 -3.04 -3.67 -12.04
C LEU A 122 -2.11 -3.76 -13.24
N TYR A 123 -1.40 -4.88 -13.38
CA TYR A 123 -0.48 -5.12 -14.49
C TYR A 123 -1.21 -5.07 -15.85
N ASP A 124 -2.38 -5.72 -15.93
CA ASP A 124 -3.23 -5.75 -17.13
C ASP A 124 -3.89 -4.39 -17.42
N ALA A 125 -4.22 -3.62 -16.38
CA ALA A 125 -4.78 -2.28 -16.50
C ALA A 125 -3.75 -1.21 -16.92
N GLY A 126 -2.47 -1.58 -17.06
CA GLY A 126 -1.38 -0.68 -17.44
C GLY A 126 -0.59 -0.10 -16.27
N CYS A 127 -0.97 -0.37 -15.02
CA CYS A 127 -0.22 -0.02 -13.81
C CYS A 127 0.88 -1.05 -13.52
N ARG A 128 1.79 -1.25 -14.47
CA ARG A 128 2.81 -2.33 -14.42
C ARG A 128 3.87 -2.09 -13.36
N GLY A 129 4.40 -0.87 -13.26
CA GLY A 129 5.40 -0.52 -12.25
C GLY A 129 4.85 -0.72 -10.85
N LEU A 130 3.63 -0.24 -10.60
CA LEU A 130 2.94 -0.44 -9.33
C LEU A 130 2.70 -1.92 -9.02
N ALA A 131 2.20 -2.70 -9.98
CA ALA A 131 1.93 -4.13 -9.78
C ALA A 131 3.19 -4.89 -9.33
N LEU A 132 4.33 -4.58 -9.94
CA LEU A 132 5.61 -5.23 -9.61
C LEU A 132 6.18 -4.75 -8.28
N VAL A 133 6.05 -3.46 -7.94
CA VAL A 133 6.37 -2.95 -6.60
C VAL A 133 5.59 -3.68 -5.52
N LEU A 134 4.28 -3.84 -5.71
CA LEU A 134 3.42 -4.50 -4.73
C LEU A 134 3.78 -5.98 -4.57
N ARG A 135 4.15 -6.65 -5.68
CA ARG A 135 4.67 -8.02 -5.66
C ARG A 135 5.98 -8.12 -4.86
N GLU A 136 6.97 -7.28 -5.12
CA GLU A 136 8.24 -7.30 -4.37
C GLU A 136 8.00 -6.97 -2.89
N ALA A 137 7.21 -5.93 -2.58
CA ALA A 137 6.87 -5.58 -1.21
C ALA A 137 6.19 -6.75 -0.46
N ARG A 138 5.26 -7.46 -1.12
CA ARG A 138 4.58 -8.63 -0.54
C ARG A 138 5.56 -9.78 -0.29
N LEU A 139 6.40 -10.11 -1.27
CA LEU A 139 7.31 -11.25 -1.19
C LEU A 139 8.49 -11.04 -0.23
N THR A 140 8.93 -9.79 -0.08
CA THR A 140 10.00 -9.40 0.86
C THR A 140 9.49 -9.15 2.28
N THR A 141 8.18 -9.25 2.51
CA THR A 141 7.58 -9.15 3.83
C THR A 141 7.39 -10.54 4.42
N ALA A 142 8.00 -10.81 5.57
CA ALA A 142 7.81 -12.07 6.29
C ALA A 142 6.40 -12.16 6.89
N VAL A 143 5.83 -13.37 6.87
CA VAL A 143 4.58 -13.73 7.55
C VAL A 143 4.76 -13.68 9.06
N THR A 144 3.97 -12.80 9.66
CA THR A 144 3.91 -12.51 11.09
C THR A 144 2.44 -12.34 11.51
N GLU A 145 2.18 -12.07 12.79
CA GLU A 145 0.82 -11.91 13.33
C GLU A 145 0.03 -10.74 12.69
N ASP A 146 0.72 -9.75 12.12
CA ASP A 146 0.17 -8.59 11.43
C ASP A 146 0.13 -8.72 9.89
N SER A 147 0.28 -9.94 9.36
CA SER A 147 0.30 -10.19 7.89
C SER A 147 -0.94 -9.66 7.18
N ASP A 148 -2.12 -9.84 7.77
CA ASP A 148 -3.38 -9.40 7.14
C ASP A 148 -3.44 -7.87 7.03
N ILE A 149 -2.89 -7.15 8.01
CA ILE A 149 -2.82 -5.68 7.99
C ILE A 149 -1.85 -5.22 6.88
N LYS A 150 -0.72 -5.90 6.75
CA LYS A 150 0.27 -5.62 5.70
C LYS A 150 -0.32 -5.90 4.31
N LEU A 151 -1.05 -7.01 4.15
CA LEU A 151 -1.73 -7.34 2.90
C LEU A 151 -2.85 -6.36 2.58
N LEU A 152 -3.62 -5.88 3.57
CA LEU A 152 -4.61 -4.81 3.36
C LEU A 152 -3.95 -3.54 2.78
N GLN A 153 -2.76 -3.19 3.25
CA GLN A 153 -2.01 -2.08 2.68
C GLN A 153 -1.55 -2.36 1.25
N LEU A 154 -0.85 -3.48 1.04
CA LEU A 154 -0.23 -3.77 -0.26
C LEU A 154 -1.25 -4.11 -1.35
N GLN A 155 -2.37 -4.75 -1.02
CA GLN A 155 -3.36 -5.23 -2.00
C GLN A 155 -4.61 -4.35 -2.08
N GLY A 156 -4.80 -3.41 -1.13
CA GLY A 156 -5.95 -2.52 -1.10
C GLY A 156 -5.57 -1.04 -1.05
N ASN A 157 -4.90 -0.61 0.03
CA ASN A 157 -4.72 0.81 0.29
C ASN A 157 -3.67 1.49 -0.61
N VAL A 158 -2.48 0.93 -0.77
CA VAL A 158 -1.41 1.47 -1.62
C VAL A 158 -1.89 1.66 -3.06
N PRO A 159 -2.46 0.65 -3.75
CA PRO A 159 -2.94 0.84 -5.12
C PRO A 159 -4.10 1.84 -5.21
N PHE A 160 -4.98 1.88 -4.21
CA PHE A 160 -6.03 2.91 -4.14
C PHE A 160 -5.44 4.32 -4.08
N LEU A 161 -4.49 4.57 -3.16
CA LEU A 161 -3.90 5.89 -2.97
C LEU A 161 -3.07 6.33 -4.17
N PHE A 162 -2.39 5.40 -4.85
CA PHE A 162 -1.66 5.70 -6.08
C PHE A 162 -2.60 6.20 -7.17
N ALA A 163 -3.67 5.44 -7.47
CA ALA A 163 -4.68 5.84 -8.45
C ALA A 163 -5.37 7.16 -8.08
N ALA A 164 -5.70 7.33 -6.79
CA ALA A 164 -6.30 8.57 -6.28
C ALA A 164 -5.35 9.77 -6.45
N SER A 165 -4.05 9.58 -6.26
CA SER A 165 -3.03 10.63 -6.42
C SER A 165 -2.88 11.06 -7.88
N LEU A 166 -2.90 10.12 -8.83
CA LEU A 166 -2.89 10.45 -10.26
C LEU A 166 -4.15 11.20 -10.70
N LEU A 167 -5.32 10.78 -10.22
CA LEU A 167 -6.58 11.49 -10.50
C LEU A 167 -6.58 12.90 -9.90
N LEU A 168 -6.07 13.06 -8.67
CA LEU A 168 -5.91 14.36 -8.03
C LEU A 168 -4.95 15.25 -8.83
N HIS A 169 -3.80 14.71 -9.23
CA HIS A 169 -2.82 15.42 -10.04
C HIS A 169 -3.47 15.97 -11.33
N ARG A 170 -4.11 15.10 -12.12
CA ARG A 170 -4.80 15.48 -13.36
C ARG A 170 -5.86 16.54 -13.11
N LYS A 171 -6.61 16.42 -12.01
CA LYS A 171 -7.62 17.39 -11.61
C LYS A 171 -7.01 18.74 -11.26
N ALA A 172 -5.90 18.75 -10.53
CA ALA A 172 -5.18 19.95 -10.15
C ALA A 172 -4.66 20.70 -11.37
N ILE A 173 -4.09 20.00 -12.36
CA ILE A 173 -3.68 20.60 -13.64
C ILE A 173 -4.89 21.18 -14.38
N ALA A 174 -5.93 20.38 -14.61
CA ALA A 174 -7.09 20.78 -15.39
C ALA A 174 -7.86 21.96 -14.78
N GLN A 175 -7.78 22.13 -13.46
CA GLN A 175 -8.44 23.20 -12.73
C GLN A 175 -7.49 24.31 -12.28
N GLN A 176 -6.22 24.28 -12.70
CA GLN A 176 -5.19 25.26 -12.31
C GLN A 176 -5.13 25.47 -10.80
N ILE A 177 -5.21 24.38 -10.03
CA ILE A 177 -5.06 24.42 -8.58
C ILE A 177 -3.59 24.69 -8.28
N GLU A 178 -3.31 25.67 -7.43
CA GLU A 178 -1.98 26.04 -6.98
C GLU A 178 -1.65 25.46 -5.61
N THR A 179 -2.67 25.24 -4.77
CA THR A 179 -2.49 24.70 -3.41
C THR A 179 -3.51 23.62 -3.10
N ILE A 180 -3.02 22.47 -2.61
CA ILE A 180 -3.82 21.36 -2.13
C ILE A 180 -3.63 21.19 -0.63
N LEU A 181 -4.71 21.25 0.13
CA LEU A 181 -4.74 21.03 1.57
C LEU A 181 -5.30 19.63 1.86
N MET A 182 -4.42 18.70 2.23
CA MET A 182 -4.76 17.31 2.52
C MET A 182 -5.22 17.18 3.97
N CYS A 183 -6.48 16.82 4.18
CA CYS A 183 -7.07 16.74 5.51
C CYS A 183 -6.34 15.74 6.41
N SER A 184 -5.97 16.19 7.61
CA SER A 184 -5.21 15.37 8.55
C SER A 184 -5.94 14.12 9.01
N ARG A 185 -5.20 13.23 9.68
CA ARG A 185 -5.58 11.88 10.05
C ARG A 185 -5.76 10.99 8.83
N ASP A 186 -6.87 11.12 8.11
CA ASP A 186 -7.28 10.15 7.09
C ASP A 186 -6.45 10.31 5.80
N SER A 187 -5.92 11.50 5.50
CA SER A 187 -5.06 11.71 4.32
C SER A 187 -3.55 11.62 4.62
N TYR A 188 -3.13 11.07 5.76
CA TYR A 188 -1.71 11.02 6.17
C TYR A 188 -0.84 10.19 5.22
N LEU A 189 -1.24 8.95 4.93
CA LEU A 189 -0.51 8.14 3.95
C LEU A 189 -0.73 8.68 2.54
N TRP A 190 -1.90 9.28 2.27
CA TRP A 190 -2.20 9.82 0.96
C TRP A 190 -1.33 11.00 0.55
N ILE A 191 -1.07 11.98 1.43
CA ILE A 191 -0.17 13.08 1.09
C ILE A 191 1.23 12.56 0.75
N THR A 192 1.68 11.51 1.45
CA THR A 192 2.96 10.85 1.17
C THR A 192 2.95 10.17 -0.20
N MET A 193 1.88 9.45 -0.53
CA MET A 193 1.71 8.85 -1.86
C MET A 193 1.66 9.91 -2.96
N LEU A 194 0.98 11.03 -2.72
CA LEU A 194 0.91 12.13 -3.67
C LEU A 194 2.29 12.73 -3.93
N HIS A 195 3.12 12.91 -2.88
CA HIS A 195 4.51 13.33 -3.03
C HIS A 195 5.34 12.33 -3.82
N ALA A 196 5.14 11.02 -3.59
CA ALA A 196 5.82 9.98 -4.36
C ALA A 196 5.43 10.05 -5.85
N VAL A 197 4.14 10.18 -6.16
CA VAL A 197 3.65 10.35 -7.55
C VAL A 197 4.17 11.64 -8.18
N GLN A 198 4.22 12.74 -7.42
CA GLN A 198 4.83 13.99 -7.88
C GLN A 198 6.31 13.83 -8.24
N GLY A 199 7.05 13.00 -7.50
CA GLY A 199 8.45 12.68 -7.81
C GLY A 199 8.64 11.83 -9.07
N LEU A 200 7.58 11.17 -9.57
CA LEU A 200 7.58 10.44 -10.84
C LEU A 200 7.24 11.33 -12.05
N LEU A 201 6.82 12.57 -11.81
CA LEU A 201 6.36 13.50 -12.85
C LEU A 201 7.40 14.59 -13.10
N ASP A 202 7.55 15.00 -14.37
CA ASP A 202 8.56 16.00 -14.76
C ASP A 202 8.33 17.40 -14.15
N SER A 203 7.07 17.76 -13.91
CA SER A 203 6.72 19.05 -13.30
C SER A 203 5.38 19.00 -12.57
N VAL A 204 5.31 19.77 -11.48
CA VAL A 204 4.13 19.84 -10.62
C VAL A 204 3.86 21.31 -10.31
N PRO A 205 2.83 21.93 -10.88
CA PRO A 205 2.57 23.37 -10.75
C PRO A 205 1.79 23.74 -9.48
N TYR A 206 1.77 22.85 -8.48
CA TYR A 206 0.99 23.05 -7.26
C TYR A 206 1.73 22.57 -6.01
N GLY A 207 1.51 23.28 -4.91
CA GLY A 207 1.94 22.89 -3.58
C GLY A 207 0.92 21.99 -2.90
N THR A 208 1.40 21.11 -2.03
CA THR A 208 0.57 20.21 -1.20
C THR A 208 0.96 20.39 0.26
N GLN A 209 -0.02 20.53 1.15
CA GLN A 209 0.22 20.76 2.57
C GLN A 209 -0.66 19.86 3.41
N TYR A 210 -0.10 19.41 4.54
CA TYR A 210 -0.84 18.66 5.54
C TYR A 210 -1.71 19.63 6.35
N PHE A 211 -3.03 19.50 6.21
CA PHE A 211 -3.99 20.39 6.82
C PHE A 211 -4.55 19.80 8.10
N PHE A 212 -4.04 20.26 9.25
CA PHE A 212 -4.53 19.88 10.57
C PHE A 212 -6.00 20.24 10.70
N SER A 213 -6.85 19.23 10.51
CA SER A 213 -8.29 19.38 10.47
C SER A 213 -8.97 18.11 10.92
N SER A 214 -10.10 18.28 11.59
CA SER A 214 -11.00 17.19 11.94
C SER A 214 -12.44 17.62 11.73
N ARG A 215 -13.36 16.65 11.81
CA ARG A 215 -14.79 16.94 11.82
C ARG A 215 -15.17 17.90 12.96
N LEU A 216 -14.55 17.78 14.14
CA LEU A 216 -14.85 18.67 15.27
C LEU A 216 -14.45 20.11 14.98
N MET A 217 -13.21 20.30 14.51
CA MET A 217 -12.66 21.61 14.17
C MET A 217 -13.48 22.30 13.07
N ARG A 218 -13.96 21.53 12.09
CA ARG A 218 -14.78 22.03 10.96
C ARG A 218 -16.18 22.49 11.38
N TYR A 219 -16.79 21.87 12.39
CA TYR A 219 -18.10 22.30 12.91
C TYR A 219 -17.98 23.39 13.99
N ARG A 220 -16.89 23.38 14.76
CA ARG A 220 -16.65 24.31 15.88
C ARG A 220 -15.43 25.18 15.62
N SER A 221 -15.43 25.83 14.47
CA SER A 221 -14.26 26.60 14.04
C SER A 221 -14.03 27.80 14.94
N THR A 222 -12.82 27.91 15.48
CA THR A 222 -12.37 29.07 16.25
C THR A 222 -11.80 30.13 15.31
N PRO A 223 -11.67 31.40 15.75
CA PRO A 223 -10.96 32.42 14.97
C PRO A 223 -9.53 32.00 14.58
N HIS A 224 -8.84 31.25 15.45
CA HIS A 224 -7.49 30.72 15.17
C HIS A 224 -7.50 29.66 14.06
N THR A 225 -8.45 28.72 14.10
CA THR A 225 -8.63 27.73 13.04
C THR A 225 -8.90 28.40 11.68
N LEU A 226 -9.74 29.44 11.64
CA LEU A 226 -10.05 30.16 10.41
C LEU A 226 -8.83 30.94 9.89
N ALA A 227 -8.08 31.60 10.78
CA ALA A 227 -6.85 32.30 10.42
C ALA A 227 -5.80 31.32 9.86
N TYR A 228 -5.56 30.21 10.57
CA TYR A 228 -4.69 29.11 10.13
C TYR A 228 -5.05 28.63 8.72
N THR A 229 -6.33 28.36 8.48
CA THR A 229 -6.78 27.86 7.17
C THR A 229 -6.56 28.91 6.09
N LYS A 230 -6.89 30.19 6.35
CA LYS A 230 -6.69 31.28 5.38
C LYS A 230 -5.21 31.46 5.02
N ASP A 231 -4.31 31.34 5.98
CA ASP A 231 -2.86 31.45 5.74
C ASP A 231 -2.31 30.32 4.85
N LEU A 232 -2.96 29.15 4.89
CA LEU A 232 -2.63 28.02 4.03
C LEU A 232 -3.21 28.13 2.62
N LEU A 233 -4.33 28.82 2.45
CA LEU A 233 -4.98 28.99 1.16
C LEU A 233 -4.19 30.02 0.32
N ARG A 234 -3.55 29.56 -0.75
CA ARG A 234 -2.81 30.41 -1.69
C ARG A 234 -3.32 30.20 -3.10
N GLY A 235 -3.58 31.31 -3.79
CA GLY A 235 -4.12 31.30 -5.15
C GLY A 235 -5.37 30.43 -5.25
N ARG A 236 -5.51 29.69 -6.35
CA ARG A 236 -6.60 28.73 -6.50
C ARG A 236 -6.33 27.47 -5.68
N SER A 237 -7.10 27.27 -4.60
CA SER A 237 -6.86 26.19 -3.64
C SER A 237 -7.94 25.11 -3.64
N ALA A 238 -7.57 23.89 -3.20
CA ALA A 238 -8.48 22.79 -2.93
C ALA A 238 -8.25 22.19 -1.54
N ILE A 239 -9.33 21.83 -0.86
CA ILE A 239 -9.29 20.98 0.34
C ILE A 239 -9.71 19.57 -0.07
N VAL A 240 -8.84 18.61 0.25
CA VAL A 240 -8.93 17.21 -0.14
C VAL A 240 -9.11 16.36 1.11
N ASP A 241 -10.06 15.42 1.08
CA ASP A 241 -10.25 14.45 2.15
C ASP A 241 -10.43 13.03 1.56
N LEU A 242 -10.04 12.02 2.33
CA LEU A 242 -9.95 10.66 1.79
C LEU A 242 -11.34 10.06 1.55
N CYS A 243 -12.18 10.06 2.57
CA CYS A 243 -13.57 9.65 2.41
C CYS A 243 -14.51 10.37 3.37
N GLY A 244 -15.75 10.53 2.96
CA GLY A 244 -16.68 11.34 3.72
C GLY A 244 -18.03 11.54 3.03
N SER A 245 -18.97 12.09 3.78
CA SER A 245 -20.14 12.75 3.18
C SER A 245 -19.86 14.19 2.74
N GLY A 246 -18.69 14.73 3.07
CA GLY A 246 -18.29 16.10 2.74
C GLY A 246 -19.08 17.22 3.44
N TYR A 247 -20.10 16.91 4.25
CA TYR A 247 -20.95 17.93 4.87
C TYR A 247 -20.19 18.89 5.79
N SER A 248 -19.32 18.37 6.66
CA SER A 248 -18.53 19.20 7.57
C SER A 248 -17.56 20.11 6.81
N LEU A 249 -16.95 19.61 5.74
CA LEU A 249 -16.09 20.42 4.85
C LEU A 249 -16.88 21.51 4.14
N LYS A 250 -18.05 21.17 3.59
CA LYS A 250 -18.90 22.13 2.90
C LYS A 250 -19.35 23.24 3.85
N ALA A 251 -19.77 22.90 5.06
CA ALA A 251 -20.14 23.86 6.10
C ALA A 251 -18.94 24.76 6.45
N PHE A 252 -17.78 24.16 6.73
CA PHE A 252 -16.55 24.88 7.04
C PHE A 252 -16.14 25.86 5.95
N CYS A 253 -16.17 25.44 4.68
CA CYS A 253 -15.78 26.28 3.55
C CYS A 253 -16.73 27.44 3.28
N ASN A 254 -17.95 27.45 3.83
CA ASN A 254 -18.83 28.62 3.75
C ASN A 254 -18.30 29.81 4.58
N HIS A 255 -17.34 29.57 5.49
CA HIS A 255 -16.69 30.59 6.30
C HIS A 255 -15.36 31.09 5.70
N LEU A 256 -14.98 30.59 4.51
CA LEU A 256 -13.70 30.89 3.86
C LEU A 256 -13.94 31.72 2.59
N ASP A 257 -13.10 32.74 2.41
CA ASP A 257 -13.07 33.61 1.23
C ASP A 257 -11.59 33.88 0.86
N PRO A 258 -11.12 33.55 -0.36
CA PRO A 258 -11.85 32.86 -1.43
C PRO A 258 -12.23 31.43 -1.02
N ARG A 259 -13.39 30.96 -1.51
CA ARG A 259 -13.89 29.61 -1.22
C ARG A 259 -13.03 28.55 -1.94
N PRO A 260 -12.40 27.61 -1.22
CA PRO A 260 -11.63 26.55 -1.87
C PRO A 260 -12.53 25.54 -2.59
N LEU A 261 -11.95 24.87 -3.58
CA LEU A 261 -12.55 23.68 -4.18
C LEU A 261 -12.57 22.54 -3.15
N LEU A 262 -13.60 21.70 -3.22
CA LEU A 262 -13.70 20.51 -2.37
C LEU A 262 -13.56 19.26 -3.22
N TRP A 263 -12.73 18.34 -2.74
CA TRP A 263 -12.51 17.05 -3.37
C TRP A 263 -12.50 15.93 -2.35
N LEU A 264 -13.16 14.82 -2.66
CA LEU A 264 -13.10 13.59 -1.86
C LEU A 264 -12.61 12.46 -2.75
N ALA A 265 -11.76 11.58 -2.24
CA ALA A 265 -11.45 10.34 -2.98
C ALA A 265 -12.72 9.48 -3.09
N VAL A 266 -13.41 9.29 -1.95
CA VAL A 266 -14.64 8.51 -1.84
C VAL A 266 -15.75 9.30 -1.15
N ALA A 267 -16.91 9.38 -1.79
CA ALA A 267 -18.14 9.84 -1.17
C ALA A 267 -19.02 8.63 -0.83
N TYR A 268 -19.28 8.41 0.46
CA TYR A 268 -20.18 7.33 0.87
C TYR A 268 -21.63 7.81 0.93
N LYS A 269 -22.54 6.97 0.41
CA LYS A 269 -23.98 7.20 0.49
C LYS A 269 -24.54 6.51 1.74
N ARG A 270 -25.18 7.28 2.62
CA ARG A 270 -26.13 6.70 3.59
C ARG A 270 -27.49 6.51 2.91
N GLU A 271 -28.13 5.38 3.17
CA GLU A 271 -29.50 5.14 2.68
C GLU A 271 -30.42 6.29 3.12
N GLY A 272 -31.20 6.82 2.18
CA GLY A 272 -32.07 7.99 2.41
C GLY A 272 -31.41 9.37 2.39
N TRP A 273 -30.08 9.48 2.23
CA TRP A 273 -29.40 10.78 2.10
C TRP A 273 -29.08 11.10 0.64
N PRO A 274 -29.23 12.36 0.18
CA PRO A 274 -28.74 12.77 -1.13
C PRO A 274 -27.22 12.60 -1.17
N TYR A 275 -26.67 12.34 -2.37
CA TYR A 275 -25.22 12.32 -2.53
C TYR A 275 -24.61 13.62 -1.99
N SER A 276 -23.43 13.51 -1.38
CA SER A 276 -22.67 14.67 -0.93
C SER A 276 -22.65 15.71 -2.04
N GLY A 277 -22.96 16.97 -1.73
CA GLY A 277 -22.84 18.06 -2.71
C GLY A 277 -21.38 18.38 -3.10
N VAL A 278 -20.45 17.45 -2.88
CA VAL A 278 -19.07 17.52 -3.36
C VAL A 278 -19.05 16.90 -4.76
N PRO A 279 -18.83 17.71 -5.81
CA PRO A 279 -19.02 17.28 -7.19
C PRO A 279 -17.99 16.27 -7.70
N TYR A 280 -16.92 16.04 -6.95
CA TYR A 280 -15.76 15.28 -7.42
C TYR A 280 -15.36 14.23 -6.39
N ALA A 281 -15.96 13.04 -6.51
CA ALA A 281 -15.67 11.88 -5.68
C ALA A 281 -16.11 10.58 -6.37
N ILE A 282 -15.41 9.48 -6.12
CA ILE A 282 -15.95 8.15 -6.43
C ILE A 282 -17.13 7.91 -5.48
N GLN A 283 -18.28 7.58 -6.04
CA GLN A 283 -19.48 7.31 -5.26
C GLN A 283 -19.47 5.84 -4.81
N TRP A 284 -19.33 5.60 -3.52
CA TRP A 284 -19.32 4.26 -2.94
C TRP A 284 -20.56 4.03 -2.07
N ARG A 285 -21.18 2.86 -2.23
CA ARG A 285 -22.38 2.46 -1.46
C ARG A 285 -22.10 1.42 -0.38
N GLY A 286 -20.88 0.88 -0.33
CA GLY A 286 -20.46 -0.05 0.70
C GLY A 286 -20.12 0.65 2.03
N LYS A 287 -19.77 -0.15 3.03
CA LYS A 287 -18.98 0.36 4.15
C LYS A 287 -17.62 0.79 3.58
N THR A 288 -16.88 1.60 4.32
CA THR A 288 -15.52 1.91 3.88
C THR A 288 -14.58 1.75 5.04
N THR A 289 -13.65 0.81 4.87
CA THR A 289 -12.54 0.55 5.79
C THR A 289 -11.33 1.44 5.48
N LEU A 290 -11.46 2.29 4.46
CA LEU A 290 -10.43 3.18 3.94
C LEU A 290 -9.91 4.16 5.00
N GLU A 291 -10.76 4.74 5.86
CA GLU A 291 -10.29 5.59 6.97
C GLU A 291 -9.32 4.83 7.90
N LEU A 292 -9.65 3.56 8.18
CA LEU A 292 -8.92 2.73 9.13
C LEU A 292 -7.58 2.25 8.56
N ALA A 293 -7.50 2.09 7.24
CA ALA A 293 -6.25 1.81 6.55
C ALA A 293 -5.30 3.04 6.48
N ASN A 294 -5.75 4.23 6.85
CA ASN A 294 -4.99 5.48 6.67
C ASN A 294 -4.76 6.28 7.94
N LEU A 295 -4.86 5.66 9.11
CA LEU A 295 -4.67 6.35 10.39
C LEU A 295 -3.29 7.02 10.47
N ALA A 296 -3.29 8.31 10.81
CA ALA A 296 -2.07 9.03 11.18
C ALA A 296 -1.52 8.53 12.53
N PRO A 297 -0.22 8.72 12.80
CA PRO A 297 0.40 8.37 14.08
C PRO A 297 0.15 9.45 15.15
N HIS A 298 -0.99 10.13 15.08
CA HIS A 298 -1.41 11.15 16.03
C HIS A 298 -2.94 11.13 16.24
N PRO A 299 -3.45 11.62 17.39
CA PRO A 299 -4.87 11.69 17.65
C PRO A 299 -5.61 12.69 16.74
N MET A 300 -6.92 12.79 16.94
CA MET A 300 -7.76 13.77 16.25
C MET A 300 -7.36 15.21 16.63
N VAL A 301 -7.32 16.11 15.64
CA VAL A 301 -7.10 17.55 15.88
C VAL A 301 -8.38 18.17 16.45
N GLY A 302 -8.31 18.77 17.63
CA GLY A 302 -9.41 19.52 18.24
C GLY A 302 -9.46 20.98 17.81
N ASP A 303 -8.29 21.61 17.76
CA ASP A 303 -8.09 23.01 17.37
C ASP A 303 -6.66 23.20 16.86
N VAL A 304 -6.36 24.41 16.39
CA VAL A 304 -5.02 24.84 16.02
C VAL A 304 -4.76 26.20 16.66
N ILE A 305 -3.64 26.33 17.37
CA ILE A 305 -3.27 27.57 18.09
C ILE A 305 -2.06 28.24 17.44
N GLY A 306 -2.06 29.57 17.41
CA GLY A 306 -0.89 30.34 16.95
C GLY A 306 0.23 30.31 18.00
N CYS A 307 1.46 30.09 17.57
CA CYS A 307 2.63 29.94 18.46
C CYS A 307 3.47 31.23 18.60
N GLY A 308 2.86 32.39 18.35
CA GLY A 308 3.55 33.69 18.26
C GLY A 308 3.96 34.03 16.83
N HIS A 309 4.39 35.29 16.61
CA HIS A 309 4.60 35.87 15.27
C HIS A 309 5.55 35.06 14.35
N ASP A 310 6.48 34.28 14.91
CA ASP A 310 7.53 33.60 14.13
C ASP A 310 7.39 32.07 14.06
N ARG A 311 6.47 31.47 14.84
CA ARG A 311 6.40 29.99 15.01
C ARG A 311 5.20 29.35 14.32
N GLY A 312 4.41 30.10 13.56
CA GLY A 312 3.26 29.60 12.83
C GLY A 312 2.18 29.03 13.75
N TYR A 313 1.64 27.86 13.39
CA TYR A 313 0.50 27.23 14.02
C TYR A 313 0.84 25.82 14.53
N SER A 314 0.30 25.42 15.69
CA SER A 314 0.45 24.06 16.24
C SER A 314 -0.91 23.40 16.50
N PRO A 315 -1.07 22.10 16.19
CA PRO A 315 -2.31 21.37 16.45
C PRO A 315 -2.49 21.12 17.96
N VAL A 316 -3.73 21.23 18.42
CA VAL A 316 -4.18 20.77 19.73
C VAL A 316 -4.91 19.46 19.53
N TYR A 317 -4.36 18.36 20.05
CA TYR A 317 -4.93 17.03 19.87
C TYR A 317 -5.97 16.69 20.95
N ILE A 318 -7.02 15.98 20.56
CA ILE A 318 -8.00 15.36 21.44
C ILE A 318 -7.80 13.85 21.38
N ASN A 319 -7.43 13.26 22.52
CA ASN A 319 -7.18 11.83 22.67
C ASN A 319 -7.95 11.27 23.87
N PRO A 320 -9.28 11.16 23.77
CA PRO A 320 -10.12 10.79 24.91
C PRO A 320 -9.84 9.36 25.39
N THR A 321 -9.29 8.52 24.52
CA THR A 321 -8.97 7.12 24.77
C THR A 321 -7.61 6.91 25.42
N PHE A 322 -6.78 7.97 25.53
CA PHE A 322 -5.37 7.89 25.92
C PHE A 322 -4.56 6.87 25.09
N THR A 323 -5.00 6.56 23.87
CA THR A 323 -4.30 5.66 22.96
C THR A 323 -2.94 6.25 22.61
N ARG A 324 -1.87 5.46 22.63
CA ARG A 324 -0.55 5.89 22.16
C ARG A 324 -0.43 5.67 20.65
N TRP A 325 -0.92 6.64 19.88
CA TRP A 325 -1.03 6.57 18.41
C TRP A 325 0.32 6.34 17.71
N ASP A 326 1.36 7.06 18.15
CA ASP A 326 2.73 7.01 17.65
C ASP A 326 3.41 5.64 17.89
N THR A 327 3.03 4.96 18.97
CA THR A 327 3.62 3.66 19.34
C THR A 327 2.74 2.46 18.99
N SER A 328 1.53 2.67 18.47
CA SER A 328 0.56 1.62 18.14
C SER A 328 1.17 0.57 17.19
N PRO A 329 1.27 -0.72 17.59
CA PRO A 329 1.81 -1.77 16.73
C PRO A 329 1.05 -1.90 15.41
N VAL A 330 -0.26 -1.71 15.46
CA VAL A 330 -1.16 -1.72 14.30
C VAL A 330 -0.83 -0.59 13.31
N ILE A 331 -0.69 0.64 13.81
CA ILE A 331 -0.35 1.79 12.94
C ILE A 331 1.04 1.59 12.34
N LYS A 332 2.00 1.13 13.14
CA LYS A 332 3.35 0.79 12.67
C LYS A 332 3.35 -0.28 11.60
N ALA A 333 2.58 -1.36 11.77
CA ALA A 333 2.48 -2.43 10.76
C ALA A 333 1.95 -1.90 9.42
N MET A 334 0.88 -1.09 9.46
CA MET A 334 0.32 -0.44 8.26
C MET A 334 1.35 0.46 7.58
N HIS A 335 1.96 1.35 8.36
CA HIS A 335 2.91 2.34 7.83
C HIS A 335 4.15 1.65 7.27
N ASN A 336 4.68 0.62 7.95
CA ASN A 336 5.84 -0.12 7.47
C ASN A 336 5.56 -0.79 6.11
N ALA A 337 4.39 -1.41 5.92
CA ALA A 337 4.02 -1.99 4.64
C ALA A 337 3.89 -0.93 3.54
N PHE A 338 3.24 0.20 3.86
CA PHE A 338 3.10 1.33 2.94
C PHE A 338 4.45 1.94 2.53
N TYR A 339 5.32 2.24 3.50
CA TYR A 339 6.64 2.81 3.25
C TYR A 339 7.60 1.83 2.59
N LEU A 340 7.45 0.52 2.81
CA LEU A 340 8.20 -0.49 2.07
C LEU A 340 7.86 -0.41 0.57
N ALA A 341 6.58 -0.32 0.21
CA ALA A 341 6.17 -0.16 -1.19
C ALA A 341 6.77 1.12 -1.79
N LEU A 342 6.67 2.27 -1.11
CA LEU A 342 7.24 3.53 -1.61
C LEU A 342 8.77 3.48 -1.76
N LYS A 343 9.47 2.80 -0.85
CA LYS A 343 10.93 2.63 -0.93
C LYS A 343 11.35 1.89 -2.20
N LEU A 344 10.48 1.03 -2.74
CA LEU A 344 10.74 0.27 -3.96
C LEU A 344 10.44 1.06 -5.24
N PHE A 345 9.77 2.21 -5.19
CA PHE A 345 9.42 2.98 -6.40
C PHE A 345 10.62 3.27 -7.31
N PRO A 346 11.80 3.70 -6.80
CA PRO A 346 12.96 3.96 -7.66
C PRO A 346 13.50 2.75 -8.44
N GLU A 347 13.11 1.54 -8.05
CA GLU A 347 13.59 0.29 -8.65
C GLU A 347 12.76 -0.16 -9.86
N TYR A 348 11.68 0.56 -10.18
CA TYR A 348 10.71 0.18 -11.21
C TYR A 348 10.37 1.34 -12.15
N ASP A 349 10.01 1.00 -13.38
CA ASP A 349 9.54 1.94 -14.38
C ASP A 349 8.02 2.16 -14.24
N PHE A 350 7.62 3.42 -14.04
CA PHE A 350 6.23 3.85 -13.92
C PHE A 350 5.70 4.53 -15.19
N THR A 351 6.45 4.55 -16.29
CA THR A 351 6.07 5.25 -17.53
C THR A 351 4.68 4.83 -18.01
N SER A 352 4.36 3.53 -18.00
CA SER A 352 3.02 3.04 -18.36
C SER A 352 1.94 3.50 -17.39
N ASP A 353 2.25 3.48 -16.09
CA ASP A 353 1.32 3.75 -15.00
C ASP A 353 0.81 5.20 -15.05
N LEU A 354 1.69 6.15 -15.39
CA LEU A 354 1.37 7.57 -15.53
C LEU A 354 0.40 7.85 -16.71
N LEU A 355 0.38 6.96 -17.70
CA LEU A 355 -0.44 7.07 -18.92
C LEU A 355 -1.81 6.37 -18.79
N VAL A 356 -2.07 5.64 -17.70
CA VAL A 356 -3.33 4.91 -17.51
C VAL A 356 -4.53 5.85 -17.52
N GLU A 357 -5.56 5.56 -18.30
CA GLU A 357 -6.72 6.43 -18.43
C GLU A 357 -7.49 6.65 -17.12
N SER A 358 -8.12 7.83 -17.00
CA SER A 358 -8.78 8.21 -15.74
C SER A 358 -9.94 7.29 -15.36
N ASP A 359 -10.63 6.69 -16.33
CA ASP A 359 -11.71 5.74 -16.07
C ASP A 359 -11.16 4.43 -15.49
N LEU A 360 -10.06 3.91 -16.05
CA LEU A 360 -9.37 2.74 -15.50
C LEU A 360 -8.83 2.98 -14.09
N LEU A 361 -8.30 4.18 -13.80
CA LEU A 361 -7.87 4.52 -12.44
C LEU A 361 -9.05 4.51 -11.44
N ARG A 362 -10.25 4.94 -11.87
CA ARG A 362 -11.46 4.85 -11.03
C ARG A 362 -11.90 3.41 -10.83
N ASP A 363 -11.77 2.56 -11.85
CA ASP A 363 -12.05 1.12 -11.74
C ASP A 363 -11.07 0.45 -10.76
N VAL A 364 -9.78 0.80 -10.81
CA VAL A 364 -8.76 0.38 -9.84
C VAL A 364 -9.17 0.76 -8.42
N MET A 365 -9.52 2.03 -8.18
CA MET A 365 -9.97 2.48 -6.86
C MET A 365 -11.21 1.72 -6.38
N THR A 366 -12.19 1.51 -7.28
CA THR A 366 -13.44 0.78 -6.99
C THR A 366 -13.15 -0.68 -6.60
N ARG A 367 -12.25 -1.35 -7.32
CA ARG A 367 -11.85 -2.72 -7.01
C ARG A 367 -11.10 -2.81 -5.69
N CYS A 368 -10.20 -1.88 -5.41
CA CYS A 368 -9.49 -1.80 -4.13
C CYS A 368 -10.45 -1.65 -2.96
N LEU A 369 -11.52 -0.84 -3.10
CA LEU A 369 -12.58 -0.74 -2.09
C LEU A 369 -13.29 -2.08 -1.87
N GLY A 370 -13.59 -2.82 -2.94
CA GLY A 370 -14.17 -4.17 -2.84
C GLY A 370 -13.29 -5.17 -2.09
N GLU A 371 -11.98 -5.18 -2.36
CA GLU A 371 -11.02 -6.03 -1.64
C GLU A 371 -10.91 -5.62 -0.16
N MET A 372 -10.89 -4.32 0.12
CA MET A 372 -10.83 -3.81 1.48
C MET A 372 -12.08 -4.16 2.30
N ASP A 373 -13.26 -4.11 1.69
CA ASP A 373 -14.54 -4.50 2.33
C ASP A 373 -14.63 -6.03 2.54
N ALA A 374 -14.05 -6.84 1.64
CA ALA A 374 -13.96 -8.29 1.82
C ALA A 374 -13.10 -8.70 3.04
N ASN A 375 -12.23 -7.79 3.51
CA ASN A 375 -11.35 -7.98 4.66
C ASN A 375 -11.86 -7.30 5.95
N ASP A 376 -13.18 -7.07 6.05
CA ASP A 376 -13.86 -6.41 7.18
C ASP A 376 -13.48 -6.96 8.57
N GLY A 377 -13.11 -8.24 8.69
CA GLY A 377 -12.69 -8.86 9.96
C GLY A 377 -11.38 -8.28 10.53
N VAL A 378 -10.40 -8.03 9.66
CA VAL A 378 -9.13 -7.38 10.02
C VAL A 378 -9.41 -5.96 10.49
N VAL A 379 -10.34 -5.29 9.81
CA VAL A 379 -10.74 -3.92 10.08
C VAL A 379 -11.51 -3.77 11.38
N ALA A 380 -12.37 -4.74 11.73
CA ALA A 380 -13.02 -4.79 13.03
C ALA A 380 -12.00 -4.95 14.18
N MET A 381 -10.94 -5.74 13.96
CA MET A 381 -9.81 -5.84 14.88
C MET A 381 -9.04 -4.50 14.99
N LEU A 382 -8.78 -3.82 13.87
CA LEU A 382 -8.17 -2.48 13.84
C LEU A 382 -9.00 -1.45 14.63
N ALA A 383 -10.32 -1.49 14.46
CA ALA A 383 -11.26 -0.58 15.13
C ALA A 383 -11.29 -0.82 16.65
N GLY A 384 -11.34 -2.08 17.09
CA GLY A 384 -11.38 -2.46 18.51
C GLY A 384 -10.11 -2.11 19.29
N GLY A 385 -8.95 -2.04 18.64
CA GLY A 385 -7.67 -1.70 19.27
C GLY A 385 -7.35 -0.21 19.37
N VAL A 386 -7.98 0.63 18.55
CA VAL A 386 -7.64 2.07 18.43
C VAL A 386 -8.79 2.98 18.88
N PHE A 387 -10.04 2.60 18.61
CA PHE A 387 -11.21 3.43 18.84
C PHE A 387 -12.01 2.94 20.04
N SER A 388 -12.20 3.78 21.06
CA SER A 388 -13.13 3.48 22.16
C SER A 388 -14.57 3.78 21.77
N LYS A 389 -15.52 3.33 22.61
CA LYS A 389 -16.94 3.72 22.51
C LYS A 389 -17.13 5.24 22.59
N GLU A 390 -16.26 5.99 23.27
CA GLU A 390 -16.35 7.46 23.36
C GLU A 390 -16.01 8.16 22.03
N GLU A 391 -15.07 7.63 21.24
CA GLU A 391 -14.79 8.20 19.91
C GLU A 391 -15.96 7.95 18.94
N HIS A 392 -16.66 6.81 19.09
CA HIS A 392 -17.91 6.56 18.40
C HIS A 392 -19.00 7.57 18.82
N PHE A 393 -19.10 7.91 20.11
CA PHE A 393 -20.03 8.93 20.61
C PHE A 393 -19.75 10.32 20.01
N VAL A 394 -18.48 10.76 19.98
CA VAL A 394 -18.09 12.03 19.35
C VAL A 394 -18.37 12.04 17.84
N ARG A 395 -18.22 10.89 17.17
CA ARG A 395 -18.54 10.71 15.73
C ARG A 395 -20.04 10.66 15.43
N THR A 396 -20.88 10.27 16.38
CA THR A 396 -22.34 10.03 16.19
C THR A 396 -23.22 11.12 16.79
N THR A 397 -22.70 11.93 17.71
CA THR A 397 -23.42 13.09 18.23
C THR A 397 -23.64 14.09 17.09
N ARG A 398 -24.90 14.38 16.75
CA ARG A 398 -25.25 15.41 15.78
C ARG A 398 -24.84 16.76 16.36
N TRP A 399 -23.94 17.46 15.68
CA TRP A 399 -23.54 18.83 15.96
C TRP A 399 -24.20 19.79 14.98
#